data_AF-A0A1F6EJH0-F1
#
_entry.id   AF-A0A1F6EJH0-F1
#
_cell.length_a   1.000
_cell.length_b   1.000
_cell.length_c   1.000
_cell.angle_alpha   90.00
_cell.angle_beta   90.00
_cell.angle_gamma   90.00
#
_symmetry.space_group_name_H-M   'P 1'
#
loop_
_entity.id
_entity.type
_entity.pdbx_description
1 polymer ?
#
loop_
_entity_poly.entity_id
_entity_poly.type
_entity_poly.pdbx_seq_one_letter_code
_entity_poly.pdbx_strand_id
1 'polypeptide(L)'
;MKFRYAKLLLPKKSEFFGSSISRHIVPIRISWKGKSVQYSALIDSGADFCIFDGEVGEYLGIDVRSGTKEVFGGVQERGGAEAFLHEVTLTIGGWDYKTTVGFSYDIAKHGSGILGQKGFFDMFSIKFDLPKEDIEIKEKK
;
A
#
# COMPACT_ATOMS: atom_id res chain seq x y z
N MET A 1 -9.78 -13.35 -3.23
CA MET A 1 -10.06 -12.23 -4.16
C MET A 1 -9.14 -12.34 -5.36
N LYS A 2 -9.57 -11.85 -6.53
CA LYS A 2 -8.72 -11.77 -7.74
C LYS A 2 -8.74 -10.37 -8.32
N PHE A 3 -7.58 -9.87 -8.71
CA PHE A 3 -7.38 -8.56 -9.33
C PHE A 3 -6.52 -8.69 -10.60
N ARG A 4 -6.65 -7.74 -11.51
CA ARG A 4 -5.75 -7.59 -12.67
C ARG A 4 -4.57 -6.72 -12.29
N TYR A 5 -3.44 -6.92 -12.94
CA TYR A 5 -2.32 -5.98 -12.81
C TYR A 5 -2.73 -4.62 -13.35
N ALA A 6 -2.34 -3.56 -12.66
CA ALA A 6 -2.52 -2.20 -13.16
C ALA A 6 -1.52 -1.93 -14.29
N LYS A 7 -1.99 -1.42 -15.43
CA LYS A 7 -1.12 -1.00 -16.54
C LYS A 7 -0.87 0.50 -16.47
N LEU A 8 0.36 0.88 -16.14
CA LEU A 8 0.79 2.27 -16.14
C LEU A 8 1.41 2.61 -17.49
N LEU A 9 0.78 3.53 -18.23
CA LEU A 9 1.31 4.02 -19.49
C LEU A 9 2.56 4.87 -19.24
N LEU A 10 3.60 4.62 -20.03
CA LEU A 10 4.82 5.42 -19.97
C LEU A 10 4.66 6.68 -20.83
N PRO A 11 5.14 7.85 -20.38
CA PRO A 11 5.04 9.09 -21.15
C PRO A 11 5.83 9.02 -22.47
N LYS A 12 6.87 8.16 -22.52
CA LYS A 12 7.63 7.83 -23.72
C LYS A 12 7.89 6.33 -23.74
N LYS A 13 7.85 5.73 -24.94
CA LYS A 13 8.21 4.32 -25.14
C LYS A 13 9.65 4.07 -24.68
N SER A 14 9.82 3.13 -23.78
CA SER A 14 11.11 2.60 -23.34
C SER A 14 11.54 1.45 -24.26
N GLU A 15 12.82 1.37 -24.57
CA GLU A 15 13.38 0.22 -25.31
C GLU A 15 13.30 -1.07 -24.49
N PHE A 16 13.42 -0.96 -23.16
CA PHE A 16 13.38 -2.10 -22.26
C PHE A 16 11.95 -2.44 -21.81
N PHE A 17 11.19 -1.44 -21.38
CA PHE A 17 9.85 -1.65 -20.81
C PHE A 17 8.69 -1.52 -21.82
N GLY A 18 8.97 -1.14 -23.07
CA GLY A 18 7.92 -0.87 -24.05
C GLY A 18 7.12 0.39 -23.71
N SER A 19 5.80 0.38 -23.96
CA SER A 19 4.92 1.54 -23.78
C SER A 19 4.21 1.59 -22.42
N SER A 20 4.29 0.53 -21.63
CA SER A 20 3.56 0.43 -20.36
C SER A 20 4.23 -0.55 -19.41
N ILE A 21 4.05 -0.32 -18.11
CA ILE A 21 4.53 -1.23 -17.06
C ILE A 21 3.34 -1.79 -16.30
N SER A 22 3.30 -3.11 -16.17
CA SER A 22 2.32 -3.80 -15.33
C SER A 22 2.80 -3.81 -13.88
N ARG A 23 1.93 -3.40 -12.94
CA ARG A 23 2.22 -3.27 -11.50
C ARG A 23 1.19 -4.03 -10.67
N HIS A 24 1.63 -4.52 -9.51
CA HIS A 24 0.79 -5.20 -8.52
C HIS A 24 -0.02 -4.22 -7.66
N ILE A 25 -0.66 -3.23 -8.31
CA ILE A 25 -1.45 -2.20 -7.62
C ILE A 25 -2.90 -2.66 -7.55
N VAL A 26 -3.46 -2.64 -6.35
CA VAL A 26 -4.87 -2.99 -6.10
C VAL A 26 -5.62 -1.81 -5.48
N PRO A 27 -6.92 -1.66 -5.78
CA PRO A 27 -7.75 -0.68 -5.11
C PRO A 27 -8.04 -1.14 -3.68
N ILE A 28 -7.93 -0.22 -2.74
CA ILE A 28 -8.30 -0.40 -1.34
C ILE A 28 -9.16 0.79 -0.87
N ARG A 29 -9.77 0.64 0.30
CA ARG A 29 -10.30 1.77 1.05
C ARG A 29 -9.66 1.80 2.42
N ILE A 30 -9.26 2.98 2.88
CA ILE A 30 -8.76 3.18 4.25
C ILE A 30 -9.87 3.89 5.01
N SER A 31 -10.25 3.35 6.16
CA SER A 31 -11.34 3.88 6.99
C SER A 31 -10.91 4.09 8.43
N TRP A 32 -11.34 5.20 9.03
CA TRP A 32 -11.10 5.55 10.42
C TRP A 32 -12.27 6.37 10.99
N LYS A 33 -12.82 5.94 12.14
CA LYS A 33 -13.95 6.58 12.86
C LYS A 33 -15.07 7.13 11.96
N GLY A 34 -15.51 6.34 10.98
CA GLY A 34 -16.62 6.68 10.07
C GLY A 34 -16.25 7.53 8.86
N LYS A 35 -15.01 8.02 8.75
CA LYS A 35 -14.45 8.58 7.52
C LYS A 35 -13.74 7.50 6.72
N SER A 36 -13.78 7.63 5.39
CA SER A 36 -13.07 6.71 4.50
C SER A 36 -12.57 7.40 3.23
N VAL A 37 -11.54 6.81 2.63
CA VAL A 37 -10.94 7.28 1.38
C VAL A 37 -10.58 6.10 0.49
N GLN A 38 -10.90 6.20 -0.80
CA GLN A 38 -10.42 5.21 -1.78
C GLN A 38 -8.97 5.48 -2.11
N TYR A 39 -8.18 4.42 -2.21
CA TYR A 39 -6.75 4.53 -2.42
C TYR A 39 -6.25 3.41 -3.34
N SER A 40 -5.12 3.64 -4.00
CA SER A 40 -4.42 2.61 -4.77
C SER A 40 -3.15 2.22 -4.02
N ALA A 41 -2.91 0.93 -3.86
CA ALA A 41 -1.74 0.45 -3.13
C ALA A 41 -1.00 -0.64 -3.89
N LEU A 42 0.32 -0.52 -3.95
CA LEU A 42 1.24 -1.51 -4.48
C LEU A 42 1.41 -2.63 -3.44
N ILE A 43 1.22 -3.88 -3.85
CA ILE A 43 1.58 -5.02 -3.02
C ILE A 43 3.08 -5.28 -3.15
N ASP A 44 3.80 -5.13 -2.04
CA ASP A 44 5.26 -5.24 -1.99
C ASP A 44 5.72 -6.08 -0.78
N SER A 45 6.14 -7.32 -1.05
CA SER A 45 6.68 -8.19 0.00
C SER A 45 8.05 -7.74 0.51
N GLY A 46 8.71 -6.80 -0.17
CA GLY A 46 9.99 -6.21 0.26
C GLY A 46 9.84 -5.10 1.29
N ALA A 47 8.63 -4.62 1.56
CA ALA A 47 8.37 -3.60 2.56
C ALA A 47 8.00 -4.22 3.93
N ASP A 48 8.53 -3.65 5.01
CA ASP A 48 8.34 -4.19 6.37
C ASP A 48 6.90 -4.06 6.88
N PHE A 49 6.17 -3.02 6.46
CA PHE A 49 4.80 -2.76 6.89
C PHE A 49 4.00 -1.97 5.84
N CYS A 50 2.67 -2.00 5.96
CA CYS A 50 1.78 -1.16 5.17
C CYS A 50 2.02 0.31 5.46
N ILE A 51 2.24 1.12 4.43
CA ILE A 51 2.57 2.55 4.58
C ILE A 51 1.83 3.41 3.55
N PHE A 52 1.30 4.54 4.01
CA PHE A 52 0.51 5.49 3.23
C PHE A 52 0.97 6.93 3.48
N ASP A 53 0.64 7.83 2.55
CA ASP A 53 0.94 9.26 2.66
C ASP A 53 0.29 9.87 3.92
N GLY A 54 1.05 10.65 4.67
CA GLY A 54 0.59 11.34 5.88
C GLY A 54 -0.66 12.19 5.66
N GLU A 55 -0.79 12.84 4.51
CA GLU A 55 -1.96 13.67 4.18
C GLU A 55 -3.25 12.84 4.08
N VAL A 56 -3.14 11.54 3.80
CA VAL A 56 -4.30 10.61 3.80
C VAL A 56 -4.81 10.38 5.23
N GLY A 57 -3.90 10.25 6.19
CA GLY A 57 -4.25 10.14 7.61
C GLY A 57 -4.95 11.42 8.11
N GLU A 58 -4.41 12.58 7.77
CA GLU A 58 -5.01 13.88 8.10
C GLU A 58 -6.40 14.05 7.48
N TYR A 59 -6.57 13.66 6.21
CA TYR A 59 -7.87 13.68 5.53
C TYR A 59 -8.91 12.82 6.26
N LEU A 60 -8.50 11.65 6.77
CA LEU A 60 -9.34 10.78 7.59
C LEU A 60 -9.62 11.34 9.00
N GLY A 61 -8.98 12.44 9.39
CA GLY A 61 -9.13 13.08 10.70
C GLY A 61 -8.23 12.48 11.79
N ILE A 62 -7.19 11.73 11.40
CA ILE A 62 -6.20 11.18 12.33
C ILE A 62 -5.19 12.28 12.67
N ASP A 63 -4.89 12.44 13.96
CA ASP A 63 -3.68 13.16 14.38
C ASP A 63 -2.47 12.25 14.11
N VAL A 64 -1.93 12.34 12.90
CA VAL A 64 -0.89 11.42 12.40
C VAL A 64 0.31 11.38 13.34
N ARG A 65 0.79 12.52 13.82
CA ARG A 65 2.00 12.60 14.65
C ARG A 65 1.82 12.05 16.07
N SER A 66 0.58 11.81 16.50
CA SER A 66 0.28 11.16 17.78
C SER A 66 0.51 9.64 17.78
N GLY A 67 0.70 9.03 16.60
CA GLY A 67 0.93 7.60 16.45
C GLY A 67 2.30 7.14 16.95
N THR A 68 2.47 5.82 17.11
CA THR A 68 3.78 5.24 17.46
C THR A 68 4.76 5.49 16.31
N LYS A 69 5.84 6.21 16.58
CA LYS A 69 6.86 6.52 15.58
C LYS A 69 7.71 5.29 15.28
N GLU A 70 7.89 5.01 13.99
CA GLU A 70 8.80 4.00 13.47
C GLU A 70 9.70 4.59 12.39
N VAL A 71 10.93 4.10 12.34
CA VAL A 71 11.93 4.50 11.35
C VAL A 71 12.08 3.40 10.32
N PHE A 72 12.08 3.76 9.03
CA PHE A 72 12.22 2.81 7.93
C PHE A 72 13.25 3.29 6.91
N GLY A 73 13.55 2.43 5.93
CA GLY A 73 14.52 2.70 4.87
C GLY A 73 14.25 1.92 3.60
N GLY A 74 15.06 2.17 2.59
CA GLY A 74 14.93 1.55 1.26
C GLY A 74 16.29 1.21 0.65
N VAL A 75 16.33 1.15 -0.69
CA VAL A 75 17.50 0.67 -1.45
C VAL A 75 18.76 1.53 -1.26
N GLN A 76 18.62 2.85 -1.07
CA GLN A 76 19.78 3.75 -0.96
C GLN A 76 20.15 4.16 0.47
N GLU A 77 19.24 4.10 1.46
CA GLU A 77 19.55 4.42 2.86
C GLU A 77 18.68 3.62 3.84
N ARG A 78 19.29 3.07 4.91
CA ARG A 78 18.59 2.58 6.10
C ARG A 78 18.48 3.73 7.10
N GLY A 79 17.26 4.06 7.52
CA GLY A 79 17.05 4.82 8.75
C GLY A 79 16.85 6.34 8.62
N GLY A 80 16.43 6.85 7.46
CA GLY A 80 16.24 8.29 7.22
C GLY A 80 14.79 8.77 7.17
N ALA A 81 13.82 7.86 7.11
CA ALA A 81 12.40 8.19 6.94
C ALA A 81 11.57 7.70 8.13
N GLU A 82 10.51 8.43 8.45
CA GLU A 82 9.67 8.21 9.61
C GLU A 82 8.22 7.93 9.21
N ALA A 83 7.60 6.97 9.89
CA ALA A 83 6.19 6.71 9.79
C ALA A 83 5.56 6.74 11.19
N PHE A 84 4.30 7.12 11.27
CA PHE A 84 3.51 7.10 12.49
C PHE A 84 2.43 6.02 12.38
N LEU A 85 2.47 5.04 13.27
CA LEU A 85 1.61 3.88 13.24
C LEU A 85 0.25 4.17 13.87
N HIS A 86 -0.82 3.77 13.17
CA HIS A 86 -2.20 3.90 13.63
C HIS A 86 -3.01 2.66 13.27
N GLU A 87 -3.97 2.29 14.12
CA GLU A 87 -4.97 1.28 13.79
C GLU A 87 -6.03 1.89 12.85
N VAL A 88 -6.26 1.24 11.72
CA VAL A 88 -7.27 1.59 10.73
C VAL A 88 -8.02 0.35 10.26
N THR A 89 -9.06 0.54 9.47
CA THR A 89 -9.69 -0.54 8.71
C THR A 89 -9.33 -0.42 7.25
N LEU A 90 -8.70 -1.45 6.69
CA LEU A 90 -8.49 -1.59 5.25
C LEU A 90 -9.65 -2.41 4.66
N THR A 91 -10.38 -1.84 3.72
CA THR A 91 -11.31 -2.60 2.88
C THR A 91 -10.59 -3.06 1.62
N ILE A 92 -10.48 -4.37 1.42
CA ILE A 92 -9.86 -4.98 0.25
C ILE A 92 -10.87 -5.94 -0.35
N GLY A 93 -11.12 -5.85 -1.66
CA GLY A 93 -12.07 -6.74 -2.35
C GLY A 93 -13.48 -6.81 -1.74
N GLY A 94 -13.92 -5.76 -1.04
CA GLY A 94 -15.23 -5.66 -0.40
C GLY A 94 -15.30 -6.13 1.06
N TRP A 95 -14.17 -6.52 1.66
CA TRP A 95 -14.10 -7.04 3.03
C TRP A 95 -13.21 -6.15 3.90
N ASP A 96 -13.58 -5.99 5.15
CA ASP A 96 -12.94 -5.08 6.10
C ASP A 96 -11.96 -5.82 7.02
N TYR A 97 -10.74 -5.29 7.12
CA TYR A 97 -9.67 -5.84 7.94
C TYR A 97 -9.10 -4.74 8.85
N LYS A 98 -9.25 -4.92 10.17
CA LYS A 98 -8.59 -4.05 11.13
C LYS A 98 -7.10 -4.36 11.17
N THR A 99 -6.28 -3.34 11.05
CA THR A 99 -4.83 -3.51 11.05
C THR A 99 -4.09 -2.23 11.39
N THR A 100 -2.81 -2.36 11.70
CA THR A 100 -1.92 -1.22 11.97
C THR A 100 -1.15 -0.86 10.70
N VAL A 101 -1.15 0.42 10.35
CA VAL A 101 -0.48 0.95 9.16
C VAL A 101 0.34 2.18 9.56
N GLY A 102 1.41 2.44 8.81
CA GLY A 102 2.18 3.67 8.93
C GLY A 102 1.63 4.78 8.04
N PHE A 103 1.60 6.00 8.58
CA PHE A 103 1.42 7.23 7.80
C PHE A 103 2.73 8.00 7.81
N SER A 104 3.25 8.35 6.63
CA SER A 104 4.55 9.01 6.50
C SER A 104 4.49 10.23 5.59
N TYR A 105 5.19 11.28 6.01
CA TYR A 105 5.40 12.49 5.20
C TYR A 105 6.66 12.40 4.33
N ASP A 106 7.43 11.31 4.45
CA ASP A 106 8.71 11.10 3.77
C ASP A 106 8.58 10.18 2.53
N ILE A 107 7.35 9.84 2.15
CA ILE A 107 7.04 9.10 0.92
C ILE A 107 6.37 10.00 -0.11
N ALA A 108 6.29 9.53 -1.36
CA ALA A 108 5.71 10.31 -2.46
C ALA A 108 4.27 10.72 -2.16
N LYS A 109 4.03 12.04 -2.15
CA LYS A 109 2.69 12.62 -1.99
C LYS A 109 1.76 12.12 -3.09
N HIS A 110 0.56 11.69 -2.69
CA HIS A 110 -0.47 11.16 -3.59
C HIS A 110 -0.02 9.98 -4.48
N GLY A 111 1.10 9.34 -4.13
CA GLY A 111 1.56 8.11 -4.77
C GLY A 111 0.72 6.91 -4.36
N SER A 112 0.93 5.77 -5.02
CA SER A 112 0.36 4.52 -4.52
C SER A 112 0.94 4.21 -3.14
N GLY A 113 0.08 3.84 -2.20
CA GLY A 113 0.51 3.32 -0.91
C GLY A 113 1.20 1.97 -1.08
N ILE A 114 1.76 1.43 0.00
CA ILE A 114 2.41 0.12 -0.01
C ILE A 114 1.66 -0.81 0.94
N LEU A 115 1.39 -2.02 0.48
CA LEU A 115 0.92 -3.14 1.29
C LEU A 115 2.10 -4.08 1.56
N GLY A 116 2.62 -4.02 2.80
CA GLY A 116 3.86 -4.68 3.22
C GLY A 116 3.66 -5.90 4.13
N GLN A 117 4.77 -6.38 4.73
CA GLN A 117 4.81 -7.59 5.55
C GLN A 117 3.83 -7.52 6.73
N LYS A 118 3.91 -6.45 7.54
CA LYS A 118 2.96 -6.17 8.62
C LYS A 118 1.78 -5.36 8.13
N GLY A 119 0.58 -5.81 8.49
CA GLY A 119 -0.69 -5.20 8.16
C GLY A 119 -1.25 -5.55 6.78
N PHE A 120 -0.66 -6.52 6.08
CA PHE A 120 -1.24 -7.12 4.88
C PHE A 120 -0.75 -8.56 4.67
N PHE A 121 0.54 -8.80 4.41
CA PHE A 121 1.03 -10.16 4.14
C PHE A 121 0.97 -11.08 5.36
N ASP A 122 0.89 -10.54 6.57
CA ASP A 122 0.57 -11.30 7.79
C ASP A 122 -0.87 -11.87 7.79
N MET A 123 -1.82 -11.18 7.14
CA MET A 123 -3.22 -11.61 7.01
C MET A 123 -3.50 -12.44 5.75
N PHE A 124 -2.72 -12.25 4.67
CA PHE A 124 -3.02 -12.85 3.37
C PHE A 124 -1.86 -13.66 2.78
N SER A 125 -2.22 -14.69 2.03
CA SER A 125 -1.35 -15.38 1.07
C SER A 125 -1.59 -14.78 -0.33
N ILE A 126 -0.50 -14.36 -0.97
CA ILE A 126 -0.54 -13.64 -2.26
C ILE A 126 0.08 -14.49 -3.36
N LYS A 127 -0.55 -14.52 -4.53
CA LYS A 127 0.02 -15.10 -5.74
C LYS A 127 -0.02 -14.08 -6.88
N PHE A 128 1.14 -13.91 -7.52
CA PHE A 128 1.35 -13.10 -8.72
C PHE A 128 1.50 -14.04 -9.93
N ASP A 129 0.66 -13.88 -10.96
CA ASP A 129 0.74 -14.63 -12.21
C ASP A 129 0.98 -13.62 -13.36
N LEU A 130 2.25 -13.33 -13.63
CA LEU A 130 2.65 -12.34 -14.65
C LEU A 130 2.18 -12.69 -16.06
N PRO A 131 2.31 -13.96 -16.56
CA PRO A 131 1.78 -14.31 -17.87
C PRO A 131 0.28 -14.05 -18.04
N LYS A 132 -0.50 -14.21 -16.95
CA LYS A 132 -1.94 -13.90 -16.95
C LYS A 132 -2.24 -12.46 -16.57
N GLU A 133 -1.28 -11.74 -16.00
CA GLU A 133 -1.44 -10.43 -15.37
C GLU A 133 -2.52 -10.43 -14.26
N ASP A 134 -2.51 -11.49 -13.43
CA ASP A 134 -3.48 -11.71 -12.36
C ASP A 134 -2.83 -11.74 -10.97
N ILE A 135 -3.50 -11.12 -10.00
CA ILE A 135 -3.17 -11.17 -8.58
C ILE A 135 -4.26 -11.97 -7.87
N GLU A 136 -3.88 -12.99 -7.11
CA GLU A 136 -4.77 -13.68 -6.19
C GLU A 136 -4.40 -13.36 -4.75
N ILE A 137 -5.40 -12.93 -3.96
CA ILE A 137 -5.27 -12.61 -2.53
C ILE A 137 -6.17 -13.58 -1.77
N LYS A 138 -5.61 -14.35 -0.84
CA LYS A 138 -6.36 -15.32 -0.04
C LYS A 138 -6.08 -15.09 1.44
N GLU A 139 -7.13 -14.97 2.25
CA GLU A 139 -7.00 -14.91 3.71
C GLU A 139 -6.29 -16.15 4.26
N LYS A 140 -5.38 -15.93 5.21
CA LYS A 140 -4.81 -16.99 6.03
C LYS A 140 -5.86 -17.39 7.07
N LYS A 141 -6.03 -18.70 7.24
CA LYS A 141 -6.85 -19.27 8.32
C LYS A 141 -6.06 -19.28 9.62
#